data_AF-A0A329MUV0-F1
#
_entry.id   AF-A0A329MUV0-F1
#
_cell.length_a   1.000
_cell.length_b   1.000
_cell.length_c   1.000
_cell.angle_alpha   90.00
_cell.angle_beta   90.00
_cell.angle_gamma   90.00
#
_symmetry.space_group_name_H-M   'P 1'
#
loop_
_entity.id
_entity.type
_entity.pdbx_description
1 polymer ?
#
loop_
_entity_poly.entity_id
_entity_poly.type
_entity_poly.pdbx_seq_one_letter_code
_entity_poly.pdbx_strand_id
1 'polypeptide(L)'
;MRKTTFLVLIAGALASCAANKYLASLVKPGEVSEMAYFEPVSYISLIEKKNKPAPNDSLSSVASFRLDSVIHADVKRLRISKKIEVQDTGLEERLKEEISTLIGQAFKTKKPEQVRLSPMVDSLLKAGNTRFAMASIVSGFDRRKGNYGGQVAKGAALGILTLGLYAPVPLKSNITIHTVIFDGERGNIAFYRQTPLKEKSPTDPEVLAGEFSQVFEGYLYPRG
;
A
#
# COMPACT_ATOMS: atom_id res chain seq x y z
N MET A 1 17.00 -32.48 -34.59
CA MET A 1 16.68 -32.61 -33.14
C MET A 1 17.25 -31.51 -32.23
N ARG A 2 18.21 -30.66 -32.66
CA ARG A 2 18.77 -29.57 -31.81
C ARG A 2 17.94 -28.27 -31.73
N LYS A 3 17.00 -28.04 -32.67
CA LYS A 3 16.22 -26.78 -32.72
C LYS A 3 14.99 -26.78 -31.79
N THR A 4 14.42 -27.94 -31.49
CA THR A 4 13.25 -28.07 -30.60
C THR A 4 13.61 -27.89 -29.13
N THR A 5 14.83 -28.27 -28.72
CA THR A 5 15.31 -28.11 -27.34
C THR A 5 15.55 -26.64 -26.96
N PHE A 6 15.91 -25.79 -27.94
CA PHE A 6 16.13 -24.36 -27.72
C PHE A 6 14.82 -23.58 -27.50
N LEU A 7 13.72 -24.02 -28.11
CA LEU A 7 12.40 -23.40 -27.97
C LEU A 7 11.74 -23.65 -26.61
N VAL A 8 11.99 -24.82 -25.99
CA VAL A 8 11.49 -25.14 -24.64
C VAL A 8 12.20 -24.31 -23.56
N LEU A 9 13.48 -24.00 -23.75
CA LEU A 9 14.28 -23.18 -22.82
C LEU A 9 13.87 -21.69 -22.81
N ILE A 10 13.41 -21.16 -23.94
CA ILE A 10 12.92 -19.77 -24.05
C ILE A 10 11.50 -19.64 -23.47
N ALA A 11 10.65 -20.66 -23.62
CA ALA A 11 9.32 -20.68 -23.02
C ALA A 11 9.36 -20.76 -21.48
N GLY A 12 10.37 -21.43 -20.90
CA GLY A 12 10.56 -21.50 -19.44
C GLY A 12 11.00 -20.19 -18.79
N ALA A 13 11.65 -19.29 -19.53
CA ALA A 13 12.14 -18.01 -19.00
C ALA A 13 11.04 -16.94 -18.85
N LEU A 14 9.92 -17.11 -19.57
CA LEU A 14 8.79 -16.17 -19.54
C LEU A 14 7.74 -16.50 -18.47
N ALA A 15 7.87 -17.65 -17.78
CA ALA A 15 7.01 -18.04 -16.66
C ALA A 15 7.54 -17.56 -15.29
N SER A 16 8.39 -16.53 -15.25
CA SER A 16 8.69 -15.83 -14.00
C SER A 16 7.48 -14.99 -13.61
N CYS A 17 6.46 -15.65 -13.06
CA CYS A 17 5.48 -14.98 -12.22
C CYS A 17 6.28 -14.36 -11.07
N ALA A 18 6.59 -13.06 -11.19
CA ALA A 18 7.15 -12.27 -10.11
C ALA A 18 6.11 -12.24 -8.98
N ALA A 19 6.12 -13.28 -8.15
CA ALA A 19 5.31 -13.32 -6.95
C ALA A 19 5.75 -12.15 -6.09
N ASN A 20 4.87 -11.17 -5.93
CA ASN A 20 5.11 -9.99 -5.12
C ASN A 20 5.20 -10.44 -3.66
N LYS A 21 6.41 -10.80 -3.24
CA LYS A 21 6.72 -11.37 -1.94
C LYS A 21 6.75 -10.23 -0.93
N TYR A 22 6.05 -10.42 0.19
CA TYR A 22 6.18 -9.50 1.31
C TYR A 22 7.61 -9.48 1.86
N LEU A 23 7.97 -8.37 2.49
CA LEU A 23 9.19 -8.21 3.25
C LEU A 23 8.84 -8.33 4.72
N ALA A 24 9.58 -9.13 5.46
CA ALA A 24 9.38 -9.29 6.89
C ALA A 24 10.71 -9.25 7.62
N SER A 25 10.69 -8.75 8.84
CA SER A 25 11.81 -8.83 9.77
C SER A 25 11.92 -10.26 10.33
N LEU A 26 12.70 -10.43 11.40
CA LEU A 26 12.77 -11.68 12.15
C LEU A 26 11.49 -12.00 12.94
N VAL A 27 10.46 -11.14 12.92
CA VAL A 27 9.19 -11.35 13.60
C VAL A 27 8.36 -12.40 12.84
N LYS A 28 8.09 -13.52 13.51
CA LYS A 28 7.25 -14.59 12.95
C LYS A 28 5.77 -14.20 12.98
N PRO A 29 4.93 -14.69 12.04
CA PRO A 29 3.50 -14.42 12.06
C PRO A 29 2.77 -14.82 13.34
N GLY A 30 3.27 -15.83 14.05
CA GLY A 30 2.71 -16.27 15.34
C GLY A 30 3.00 -15.31 16.50
N GLU A 31 4.02 -14.44 16.38
CA GLU A 31 4.30 -13.40 17.38
C GLU A 31 3.28 -12.26 17.31
N VAL A 32 2.69 -12.00 16.13
CA VAL A 32 1.66 -10.99 15.93
C VAL A 32 0.29 -11.56 16.36
N SER A 33 0.13 -11.82 17.65
CA SER A 33 -1.12 -12.38 18.21
C SER A 33 -2.26 -11.36 18.24
N GLU A 34 -1.92 -10.08 18.36
CA GLU A 34 -2.83 -8.95 18.46
C GLU A 34 -2.15 -7.73 17.84
N MET A 35 -2.90 -6.90 17.12
CA MET A 35 -2.39 -5.63 16.60
C MET A 35 -3.44 -4.52 16.72
N ALA A 36 -2.98 -3.30 16.97
CA ALA A 36 -3.78 -2.11 16.71
C ALA A 36 -3.67 -1.71 15.23
N TYR A 37 -4.42 -0.71 14.80
CA TYR A 37 -4.21 -0.11 13.48
C TYR A 37 -4.45 1.39 13.47
N PHE A 38 -3.74 2.09 12.60
CA PHE A 38 -3.95 3.50 12.31
C PHE A 38 -5.02 3.68 11.24
N GLU A 39 -5.68 4.84 11.25
CA GLU A 39 -6.58 5.21 10.16
C GLU A 39 -5.86 5.14 8.81
N PRO A 40 -6.45 4.46 7.79
CA PRO A 40 -5.82 4.36 6.49
C PRO A 40 -5.66 5.72 5.81
N VAL A 41 -4.50 5.94 5.22
CA VAL A 41 -4.19 7.18 4.48
C VAL A 41 -4.37 6.93 3.00
N SER A 42 -4.82 7.93 2.25
CA SER A 42 -4.98 7.81 0.80
C SER A 42 -4.39 9.00 0.06
N TYR A 43 -3.71 8.72 -1.05
CA TYR A 43 -3.18 9.70 -1.98
C TYR A 43 -3.71 9.39 -3.38
N ILE A 44 -4.94 9.84 -3.64
CA ILE A 44 -5.60 9.64 -4.93
C ILE A 44 -5.49 10.93 -5.74
N SER A 45 -4.99 10.80 -6.96
CA SER A 45 -5.00 11.90 -7.91
C SER A 45 -6.08 11.68 -8.96
N LEU A 46 -6.76 12.77 -9.35
CA LEU A 46 -7.67 12.76 -10.48
C LEU A 46 -6.92 13.22 -11.72
N ILE A 47 -6.93 12.40 -12.76
CA ILE A 47 -6.43 12.79 -14.07
C ILE A 47 -7.58 13.46 -14.83
N GLU A 48 -7.44 14.77 -15.01
CA GLU A 48 -8.39 15.59 -15.73
C GLU A 48 -8.14 15.60 -17.25
N LYS A 49 -8.95 16.37 -17.97
CA LYS A 49 -8.72 16.65 -19.39
C LYS A 49 -7.30 17.20 -19.57
N LYS A 50 -6.64 16.85 -20.69
CA LYS A 50 -5.23 17.20 -20.99
C LYS A 50 -4.20 16.38 -20.20
N ASN A 51 -4.60 15.25 -19.60
CA ASN A 51 -3.71 14.33 -18.87
C ASN A 51 -2.93 15.01 -17.74
N LYS A 52 -3.56 15.96 -17.06
CA LYS A 52 -2.98 16.62 -15.89
C LYS A 52 -3.47 15.91 -14.63
N PRO A 53 -2.62 15.14 -13.95
CA PRO A 53 -2.95 14.61 -12.63
C PRO A 53 -2.91 15.74 -11.61
N ALA A 54 -3.90 15.80 -10.73
CA ALA A 54 -3.87 16.64 -9.55
C ALA A 54 -4.34 15.83 -8.34
N PRO A 55 -3.76 16.04 -7.15
CA PRO A 55 -4.30 15.49 -5.91
C PRO A 55 -5.79 15.79 -5.79
N ASN A 56 -6.55 14.83 -5.28
CA ASN A 56 -7.99 14.96 -5.10
C ASN A 56 -8.39 14.47 -3.70
N ASP A 57 -8.66 15.42 -2.82
CA ASP A 57 -8.95 15.14 -1.41
C ASP A 57 -10.26 14.36 -1.26
N SER A 58 -11.29 14.69 -2.04
CA SER A 58 -12.57 13.97 -1.99
C SER A 58 -12.42 12.49 -2.33
N LEU A 59 -11.71 12.16 -3.41
CA LEU A 59 -11.44 10.77 -3.78
C LEU A 59 -10.54 10.08 -2.74
N SER A 60 -9.57 10.81 -2.18
CA SER A 60 -8.70 10.29 -1.12
C SER A 60 -9.48 9.96 0.15
N SER A 61 -10.36 10.84 0.61
CA SER A 61 -11.24 10.59 1.75
C SER A 61 -12.16 9.40 1.51
N VAL A 62 -12.73 9.26 0.31
CA VAL A 62 -13.56 8.10 -0.03
C VAL A 62 -12.75 6.80 -0.02
N ALA A 63 -11.54 6.79 -0.58
CA ALA A 63 -10.68 5.61 -0.57
C ALA A 63 -10.26 5.22 0.86
N SER A 64 -9.87 6.18 1.70
CA SER A 64 -9.52 5.96 3.11
C SER A 64 -10.68 5.38 3.90
N PHE A 65 -11.87 5.99 3.79
CA PHE A 65 -13.08 5.51 4.46
C PHE A 65 -13.46 4.09 4.04
N ARG A 66 -13.38 3.80 2.73
CA ARG A 66 -13.69 2.46 2.20
C ARG A 66 -12.67 1.42 2.65
N LEU A 67 -11.38 1.77 2.70
CA LEU A 67 -10.37 0.87 3.22
C LEU A 67 -10.54 0.63 4.74
N ASP A 68 -10.87 1.66 5.51
CA ASP A 68 -11.18 1.51 6.95
C ASP A 68 -12.35 0.53 7.15
N SER A 69 -13.39 0.64 6.32
CA SER A 69 -14.52 -0.30 6.31
C SER A 69 -14.10 -1.74 5.99
N VAL A 70 -13.18 -1.92 5.03
CA VAL A 70 -12.63 -3.24 4.67
C VAL A 70 -11.83 -3.85 5.83
N ILE A 71 -11.00 -3.05 6.50
CA ILE A 71 -10.24 -3.49 7.68
C ILE A 71 -11.19 -3.88 8.81
N HIS A 72 -12.20 -3.04 9.06
CA HIS A 72 -13.18 -3.28 10.12
C HIS A 72 -14.00 -4.55 9.89
N ALA A 73 -14.34 -4.86 8.64
CA ALA A 73 -15.05 -6.09 8.28
C ALA A 73 -14.24 -7.36 8.56
N ASP A 74 -12.92 -7.25 8.72
CA ASP A 74 -12.00 -8.38 8.77
C ASP A 74 -11.13 -8.42 10.04
N VAL A 75 -11.55 -7.69 11.09
CA VAL A 75 -10.80 -7.53 12.36
C VAL A 75 -10.33 -8.84 12.97
N LYS A 76 -11.14 -9.91 12.89
CA LYS A 76 -10.78 -11.22 13.46
C LYS A 76 -9.64 -11.88 12.68
N ARG A 77 -9.70 -11.88 11.34
CA ARG A 77 -8.65 -12.49 10.50
C ARG A 77 -7.35 -11.71 10.60
N LEU A 78 -7.45 -10.39 10.72
CA LEU A 78 -6.33 -9.47 10.88
C LEU A 78 -5.80 -9.40 12.32
N ARG A 79 -6.47 -10.04 13.29
CA ARG A 79 -6.10 -9.97 14.73
C ARG A 79 -6.07 -8.53 15.26
N ILE A 80 -6.99 -7.70 14.78
CA ILE A 80 -7.12 -6.29 15.16
C ILE A 80 -7.86 -6.20 16.48
N SER A 81 -7.27 -5.52 17.47
CA SER A 81 -7.93 -5.27 18.74
C SER A 81 -8.53 -3.88 18.88
N LYS A 82 -7.92 -2.87 18.25
CA LYS A 82 -8.40 -1.50 18.30
C LYS A 82 -7.85 -0.62 17.18
N LYS A 83 -8.58 0.45 16.88
CA LYS A 83 -8.10 1.60 16.11
C LYS A 83 -7.32 2.54 17.03
N ILE A 84 -6.22 3.09 16.54
CA ILE A 84 -5.47 4.18 17.20
C ILE A 84 -6.09 5.49 16.71
N GLU A 85 -6.75 6.19 17.61
CA GLU A 85 -7.39 7.47 17.33
C GLU A 85 -6.49 8.63 17.77
N VAL A 86 -6.33 9.62 16.90
CA VAL A 86 -5.61 10.88 17.19
C VAL A 86 -6.60 12.01 17.04
N GLN A 87 -6.95 12.67 18.15
CA GLN A 87 -8.00 13.71 18.18
C GLN A 87 -7.52 15.08 17.70
N ASP A 88 -6.22 15.36 17.83
CA ASP A 88 -5.62 16.61 17.38
C ASP A 88 -5.31 16.53 15.88
N THR A 89 -5.94 17.39 15.08
CA THR A 89 -5.82 17.37 13.61
C THR A 89 -4.39 17.64 13.14
N GLY A 90 -3.62 18.48 13.83
CA GLY A 90 -2.24 18.77 13.47
C GLY A 90 -1.31 17.58 13.74
N LEU A 91 -1.52 16.87 14.86
CA LEU A 91 -0.85 15.60 15.13
C LEU A 91 -1.28 14.53 14.12
N GLU A 92 -2.55 14.49 13.75
CA GLU A 92 -3.05 13.53 12.75
C GLU A 92 -2.35 13.71 11.39
N GLU A 93 -2.25 14.95 10.89
CA GLU A 93 -1.54 15.26 9.64
C GLU A 93 -0.06 14.86 9.72
N ARG A 94 0.62 15.24 10.81
CA ARG A 94 2.02 14.87 11.03
C ARG A 94 2.21 13.36 11.07
N LEU A 95 1.30 12.63 11.73
CA LEU A 95 1.33 11.17 11.77
C LEU A 95 1.21 10.56 10.37
N LYS A 96 0.32 11.10 9.52
CA LYS A 96 0.16 10.65 8.12
C LYS A 96 1.46 10.83 7.33
N GLU A 97 2.14 11.96 7.49
CA GLU A 97 3.45 12.22 6.87
C GLU A 97 4.54 11.28 7.37
N GLU A 98 4.59 11.03 8.67
CA GLU A 98 5.56 10.11 9.28
C GLU A 98 5.34 8.66 8.81
N ILE A 99 4.09 8.19 8.80
CA ILE A 99 3.73 6.86 8.25
C ILE A 99 4.15 6.75 6.78
N SER A 100 3.88 7.79 5.98
CA SER A 100 4.26 7.83 4.56
C SER A 100 5.77 7.79 4.35
N THR A 101 6.51 8.47 5.22
CA THR A 101 7.98 8.45 5.22
C THR A 101 8.52 7.05 5.55
N LEU A 102 7.99 6.40 6.59
CA LEU A 102 8.39 5.05 6.99
C LEU A 102 8.09 4.02 5.89
N ILE A 103 6.90 4.09 5.28
CA ILE A 103 6.52 3.24 4.15
C ILE A 103 7.44 3.49 2.94
N GLY A 104 7.74 4.75 2.63
CA GLY A 104 8.68 5.12 1.57
C GLY A 104 10.09 4.58 1.81
N GLN A 105 10.57 4.62 3.06
CA GLN A 105 11.84 4.02 3.45
C GLN A 105 11.83 2.50 3.29
N ALA A 106 10.79 1.82 3.78
CA ALA A 106 10.64 0.35 3.62
C ALA A 106 10.61 -0.06 2.14
N PHE A 107 9.89 0.72 1.32
CA PHE A 107 9.85 0.51 -0.11
C PHE A 107 11.23 0.68 -0.76
N LYS A 108 12.00 1.70 -0.38
CA LYS A 108 13.32 1.99 -0.97
C LYS A 108 14.40 1.00 -0.52
N THR A 109 14.48 0.70 0.78
CA THR A 109 15.54 -0.16 1.35
C THR A 109 15.32 -1.64 1.09
N LYS A 110 14.06 -2.05 0.90
CA LYS A 110 13.64 -3.46 0.85
C LYS A 110 14.07 -4.27 2.08
N LYS A 111 14.32 -3.59 3.21
CA LYS A 111 14.77 -4.16 4.48
C LYS A 111 13.97 -3.52 5.63
N PRO A 112 12.72 -3.96 5.86
CA PRO A 112 11.84 -3.32 6.85
C PRO A 112 12.44 -3.28 8.26
N GLU A 113 13.24 -4.29 8.62
CA GLU A 113 13.94 -4.36 9.92
C GLU A 113 14.97 -3.25 10.15
N GLN A 114 15.45 -2.61 9.07
CA GLN A 114 16.39 -1.47 9.13
C GLN A 114 15.68 -0.12 9.21
N VAL A 115 14.36 -0.08 9.00
CA VAL A 115 13.56 1.14 9.10
C VAL A 115 13.16 1.33 10.56
N ARG A 116 13.73 2.33 11.21
CA ARG A 116 13.43 2.68 12.60
C ARG A 116 12.10 3.41 12.69
N LEU A 117 11.30 3.09 13.71
CA LEU A 117 10.09 3.86 13.99
C LEU A 117 10.45 5.30 14.35
N SER A 118 9.57 6.22 13.95
CA SER A 118 9.69 7.60 14.41
C SER A 118 9.31 7.71 15.89
N PRO A 119 9.79 8.73 16.61
CA PRO A 119 9.40 8.97 17.99
C PRO A 119 7.88 9.07 18.19
N MET A 120 7.14 9.61 17.21
CA MET A 120 5.69 9.73 17.30
C MET A 120 5.00 8.37 17.23
N VAL A 121 5.33 7.54 16.24
CA VAL A 121 4.75 6.20 16.09
C VAL A 121 5.09 5.35 17.32
N ASP A 122 6.34 5.35 17.74
CA ASP A 122 6.78 4.64 18.96
C ASP A 122 6.02 5.10 20.21
N SER A 123 5.84 6.41 20.38
CA SER A 123 5.08 6.96 21.52
C SER A 123 3.60 6.56 21.48
N LEU A 124 2.97 6.55 20.30
CA LEU A 124 1.57 6.13 20.15
C LEU A 124 1.38 4.64 20.47
N LEU A 125 2.31 3.78 20.05
CA LEU A 125 2.28 2.35 20.38
C LEU A 125 2.40 2.14 21.90
N LYS A 126 3.34 2.86 22.54
CA LYS A 126 3.55 2.82 24.01
C LYS A 126 2.34 3.35 24.78
N ALA A 127 1.80 4.50 24.40
CA ALA A 127 0.60 5.08 25.01
C ALA A 127 -0.61 4.14 24.84
N GLY A 128 -0.69 3.44 23.72
CA GLY A 128 -1.70 2.42 23.45
C GLY A 128 -1.43 1.07 24.12
N ASN A 129 -0.33 0.87 24.85
CA ASN A 129 0.08 -0.44 25.39
C ASN A 129 -0.04 -1.57 24.35
N THR A 130 0.39 -1.30 23.11
CA THR A 130 0.33 -2.27 22.01
C THR A 130 1.71 -2.44 21.39
N ARG A 131 2.11 -3.69 21.17
CA ARG A 131 3.38 -3.99 20.52
C ARG A 131 3.30 -3.81 19.00
N PHE A 132 2.21 -4.27 18.39
CA PHE A 132 2.06 -4.25 16.94
C PHE A 132 0.98 -3.26 16.52
N ALA A 133 1.28 -2.47 15.50
CA ALA A 133 0.29 -1.61 14.86
C ALA A 133 0.40 -1.68 13.34
N MET A 134 -0.73 -1.83 12.66
CA MET A 134 -0.80 -1.80 11.20
C MET A 134 -1.04 -0.37 10.70
N ALA A 135 -0.39 0.00 9.59
CA ALA A 135 -0.76 1.17 8.81
C ALA A 135 -0.84 0.81 7.33
N SER A 136 -1.78 1.43 6.62
CA SER A 136 -1.96 1.23 5.19
C SER A 136 -2.11 2.56 4.45
N ILE A 137 -1.48 2.63 3.27
CA ILE A 137 -1.61 3.74 2.33
C ILE A 137 -2.22 3.23 1.03
N VAL A 138 -3.34 3.80 0.61
CA VAL A 138 -3.85 3.66 -0.77
C VAL A 138 -3.24 4.76 -1.61
N SER A 139 -2.63 4.41 -2.73
CA SER A 139 -2.22 5.40 -3.73
C SER A 139 -2.72 4.98 -5.10
N GLY A 140 -2.99 5.96 -5.96
CA GLY A 140 -3.46 5.66 -7.30
C GLY A 140 -4.04 6.86 -8.02
N PHE A 141 -4.62 6.56 -9.18
CA PHE A 141 -5.22 7.54 -10.05
C PHE A 141 -6.65 7.14 -10.36
N ASP A 142 -7.55 8.12 -10.34
CA ASP A 142 -8.83 7.99 -11.03
C ASP A 142 -8.87 8.88 -12.27
N ARG A 143 -9.80 8.61 -13.19
CA ARG A 143 -9.90 9.30 -14.48
C ARG A 143 -11.33 9.75 -14.76
N ARG A 144 -11.50 11.03 -15.07
CA ARG A 144 -12.81 11.55 -15.52
C ARG A 144 -13.11 11.07 -16.94
N LYS A 145 -14.32 10.53 -17.19
CA LYS A 145 -14.84 10.14 -18.53
C LYS A 145 -14.75 11.28 -19.56
N GLY A 146 -13.99 11.13 -20.67
CA GLY A 146 -13.98 12.06 -21.82
C GLY A 146 -12.75 12.00 -22.79
N ASN A 147 -13.01 12.15 -24.11
CA ASN A 147 -12.11 12.28 -25.28
C ASN A 147 -10.64 11.80 -25.13
N TYR A 148 -10.46 10.49 -25.13
CA TYR A 148 -9.20 9.81 -24.82
C TYR A 148 -8.27 9.51 -26.00
N GLY A 149 -8.81 9.27 -27.19
CA GLY A 149 -8.01 8.75 -28.32
C GLY A 149 -6.88 9.69 -28.79
N GLY A 150 -7.09 11.01 -28.70
CA GLY A 150 -6.15 11.99 -29.27
C GLY A 150 -5.04 12.51 -28.34
N GLN A 151 -5.12 12.27 -27.02
CA GLN A 151 -4.21 12.89 -26.04
C GLN A 151 -3.16 11.93 -25.46
N VAL A 152 -3.34 10.61 -25.66
CA VAL A 152 -2.44 9.56 -25.13
C VAL A 152 -1.06 9.59 -25.81
N ALA A 153 -0.98 9.97 -27.09
CA ALA A 153 0.29 10.03 -27.83
C ALA A 153 1.29 11.10 -27.32
N LYS A 154 0.87 12.05 -26.48
CA LYS A 154 1.71 13.16 -25.98
C LYS A 154 2.06 13.06 -24.48
N GLY A 155 1.59 12.03 -23.78
CA GLY A 155 1.61 11.96 -22.30
C GLY A 155 2.84 11.30 -21.66
N ALA A 156 3.76 10.71 -22.43
CA ALA A 156 4.87 9.91 -21.91
C ALA A 156 5.95 10.71 -21.14
N ALA A 157 5.91 12.04 -21.16
CA ALA A 157 6.91 12.91 -20.54
C ALA A 157 6.46 13.57 -19.21
N LEU A 158 5.21 13.35 -18.78
CA LEU A 158 4.72 13.85 -17.49
C LEU A 158 4.69 12.69 -16.51
N GLY A 159 5.47 12.79 -15.44
CA GLY A 159 5.43 11.86 -14.33
C GLY A 159 4.98 12.53 -13.05
N ILE A 160 4.69 11.70 -12.05
CA ILE A 160 3.96 12.05 -10.85
C ILE A 160 4.77 11.55 -9.67
N LEU A 161 4.89 12.38 -8.65
CA LEU A 161 5.55 12.01 -7.41
C LEU A 161 4.54 11.32 -6.50
N THR A 162 4.65 10.00 -6.36
CA THR A 162 3.87 9.20 -5.40
C THR A 162 4.81 8.68 -4.33
N LEU A 163 4.58 9.04 -3.06
CA LEU A 163 5.46 8.64 -1.93
C LEU A 163 6.95 8.96 -2.17
N GLY A 164 7.23 10.08 -2.84
CA GLY A 164 8.60 10.48 -3.18
C GLY A 164 9.24 9.71 -4.34
N LEU A 165 8.45 9.06 -5.19
CA LEU A 165 8.89 8.32 -6.39
C LEU A 165 8.24 8.87 -7.64
N TYR A 166 9.02 9.05 -8.71
CA TYR A 166 8.54 9.50 -10.01
C TYR A 166 8.02 8.32 -10.83
N ALA A 167 6.75 8.37 -11.24
CA ALA A 167 6.12 7.39 -12.13
C ALA A 167 5.41 8.07 -13.30
N PRO A 168 5.37 7.48 -14.51
CA PRO A 168 4.65 8.07 -15.64
C PRO A 168 3.15 8.18 -15.34
N VAL A 169 2.49 9.22 -15.87
CA VAL A 169 1.02 9.36 -15.76
C VAL A 169 0.36 8.12 -16.37
N PRO A 170 -0.44 7.37 -15.60
CA PRO A 170 -1.04 6.13 -16.10
C PRO A 170 -2.08 6.43 -17.18
N LEU A 171 -2.34 5.45 -18.04
CA LEU A 171 -3.35 5.57 -19.11
C LEU A 171 -4.78 5.32 -18.61
N LYS A 172 -4.92 4.54 -17.53
CA LYS A 172 -6.21 4.18 -16.90
C LYS A 172 -6.18 4.52 -15.41
N SER A 173 -7.33 4.44 -14.76
CA SER A 173 -7.39 4.44 -13.30
C SER A 173 -6.56 3.28 -12.77
N ASN A 174 -5.88 3.48 -11.65
CA ASN A 174 -5.12 2.43 -11.00
C ASN A 174 -5.14 2.56 -9.48
N ILE A 175 -4.72 1.48 -8.83
CA ILE A 175 -4.60 1.39 -7.38
C ILE A 175 -3.33 0.63 -7.01
N THR A 176 -2.76 1.01 -5.87
CA THR A 176 -1.71 0.31 -5.14
C THR A 176 -1.95 0.50 -3.65
N ILE A 177 -1.89 -0.57 -2.86
CA ILE A 177 -1.97 -0.51 -1.41
C ILE A 177 -0.60 -0.86 -0.83
N HIS A 178 -0.04 0.03 -0.03
CA HIS A 178 1.12 -0.23 0.81
C HIS A 178 0.64 -0.53 2.22
N THR A 179 1.15 -1.58 2.84
CA THR A 179 0.81 -1.92 4.22
C THR A 179 2.06 -2.29 5.00
N VAL A 180 2.14 -1.80 6.23
CA VAL A 180 3.19 -2.12 7.19
C VAL A 180 2.60 -2.62 8.50
N ILE A 181 3.37 -3.43 9.22
CA ILE A 181 3.18 -3.67 10.66
C ILE A 181 4.42 -3.12 11.37
N PHE A 182 4.21 -2.21 12.30
CA PHE A 182 5.23 -1.69 13.21
C PHE A 182 5.39 -2.60 14.42
N ASP A 183 6.62 -2.79 14.90
CA ASP A 183 6.94 -3.48 16.16
C ASP A 183 7.53 -2.48 17.15
N GLY A 184 6.73 -2.07 18.14
CA GLY A 184 7.12 -1.14 19.19
C GLY A 184 8.11 -1.70 20.19
N GLU A 185 8.25 -3.02 20.31
CA GLU A 185 9.27 -3.64 21.16
C GLU A 185 10.65 -3.56 20.50
N ARG A 186 10.72 -3.81 19.19
CA ARG A 186 11.98 -3.76 18.42
C ARG A 186 12.29 -2.40 17.81
N GLY A 187 11.32 -1.48 17.83
CA GLY A 187 11.45 -0.14 17.27
C GLY A 187 11.70 -0.13 15.77
N ASN A 188 11.11 -1.07 15.02
CA ASN A 188 11.25 -1.16 13.57
C ASN A 188 9.97 -1.66 12.87
N ILE A 189 10.02 -1.79 11.54
CA ILE A 189 8.95 -2.41 10.75
C ILE A 189 9.12 -3.93 10.77
N ALA A 190 8.09 -4.65 11.23
CA ALA A 190 8.03 -6.10 11.24
C ALA A 190 7.61 -6.70 9.91
N PHE A 191 6.74 -6.01 9.17
CA PHE A 191 6.18 -6.46 7.91
C PHE A 191 6.00 -5.28 6.97
N TYR A 192 6.28 -5.48 5.68
CA TYR A 192 5.93 -4.57 4.61
C TYR A 192 5.46 -5.34 3.37
N ARG A 193 4.35 -4.93 2.78
CA ARG A 193 3.95 -5.35 1.44
C ARG A 193 3.32 -4.21 0.67
N GLN A 194 3.54 -4.24 -0.63
CA GLN A 194 2.83 -3.41 -1.59
C GLN A 194 2.05 -4.34 -2.53
N THR A 195 0.81 -4.01 -2.86
CA THR A 195 0.09 -4.76 -3.91
C THR A 195 0.63 -4.39 -5.30
N PRO A 196 0.61 -5.31 -6.28
CA PRO A 196 0.95 -4.94 -7.66
C PRO A 196 0.05 -3.80 -8.16
N LEU A 197 0.58 -2.96 -9.04
CA LEU A 197 -0.22 -1.92 -9.69
C LEU A 197 -1.37 -2.58 -10.48
N LYS A 198 -2.61 -2.20 -10.18
CA LYS A 198 -3.79 -2.74 -10.85
C LYS A 198 -4.57 -1.65 -11.55
N GLU A 199 -4.93 -1.85 -12.82
CA GLU A 199 -5.69 -0.89 -13.64
C GLU A 199 -7.20 -0.91 -13.29
N LYS A 200 -7.54 -0.51 -12.06
CA LYS A 200 -8.91 -0.42 -11.53
C LYS A 200 -9.08 0.88 -10.75
N SER A 201 -10.33 1.31 -10.50
CA SER A 201 -10.58 2.53 -9.72
C SER A 201 -10.08 2.33 -8.28
N PRO A 202 -9.34 3.30 -7.71
CA PRO A 202 -8.85 3.22 -6.34
C PRO A 202 -9.93 3.50 -5.29
N THR A 203 -11.13 3.90 -5.72
CA THR A 203 -12.26 4.10 -4.82
C THR A 203 -13.21 2.91 -4.82
N ASP A 204 -13.21 2.04 -5.82
CA ASP A 204 -14.15 0.92 -5.91
C ASP A 204 -14.02 -0.03 -4.69
N PRO A 205 -15.11 -0.28 -3.92
CA PRO A 205 -15.04 -1.07 -2.69
C PRO A 205 -14.65 -2.53 -2.94
N GLU A 206 -15.09 -3.14 -4.05
CA GLU A 206 -14.75 -4.53 -4.37
C GLU A 206 -13.27 -4.64 -4.75
N VAL A 207 -12.75 -3.63 -5.44
CA VAL A 207 -11.33 -3.53 -5.77
C VAL A 207 -10.50 -3.38 -4.51
N LEU A 208 -10.87 -2.45 -3.61
CA LEU A 208 -10.17 -2.25 -2.33
C LEU A 208 -10.18 -3.53 -1.48
N ALA A 209 -11.33 -4.18 -1.33
CA ALA A 209 -11.45 -5.44 -0.59
C ALA A 209 -10.60 -6.56 -1.20
N GLY A 210 -10.63 -6.70 -2.54
CA GLY A 210 -9.88 -7.72 -3.25
C GLY A 210 -8.36 -7.49 -3.23
N GLU A 211 -7.90 -6.24 -3.26
CA GLU A 211 -6.48 -5.91 -3.14
C GLU A 211 -5.99 -6.06 -1.70
N PHE A 212 -6.78 -5.61 -0.72
CA PHE A 212 -6.40 -5.68 0.68
C PHE A 212 -6.38 -7.11 1.23
N SER A 213 -7.32 -7.97 0.79
CA SER A 213 -7.37 -9.37 1.23
C SER A 213 -6.09 -10.14 0.92
N GLN A 214 -5.37 -9.74 -0.13
CA GLN A 214 -4.11 -10.36 -0.54
C GLN A 214 -2.90 -9.90 0.28
N VAL A 215 -3.01 -8.81 1.06
CA VAL A 215 -1.86 -8.17 1.72
C VAL A 215 -1.14 -9.15 2.65
N PHE A 216 -1.85 -9.89 3.49
CA PHE A 216 -1.23 -10.77 4.47
C PHE A 216 -1.17 -12.26 4.05
N GLU A 217 -1.50 -12.58 2.80
CA GLU A 217 -1.37 -13.94 2.27
C GLU A 217 0.08 -14.43 2.32
N GLY A 218 0.28 -15.60 2.91
CA GLY A 218 1.58 -16.20 3.18
C GLY A 218 2.31 -15.61 4.38
N TYR A 219 1.72 -14.63 5.08
CA TYR A 219 2.22 -14.10 6.35
C TYR A 219 1.27 -14.44 7.50
N LEU A 220 0.15 -13.72 7.68
CA LEU A 220 -0.80 -13.99 8.78
C LEU A 220 -1.70 -15.20 8.51
N TYR A 221 -1.97 -15.48 7.23
CA TYR A 221 -2.79 -16.61 6.78
C TYR A 221 -2.18 -17.28 5.54
N PRO A 222 -2.50 -18.56 5.25
CA PRO A 222 -2.01 -19.26 4.07
C PRO A 222 -2.34 -18.53 2.76
N ARG A 223 -1.59 -18.81 1.69
CA ARG A 223 -1.98 -18.37 0.34
C ARG A 223 -3.23 -19.14 -0.08
N GLY A 224 -4.22 -18.42 -0.60
CA GLY A 224 -5.41 -19.01 -1.23
C GLY A 224 -5.10 -19.65 -2.57
#